data_AF-A0A2M9ZAR4-F1
#
_entry.id   AF-A0A2M9ZAR4-F1
#
_cell.length_a   1.000
_cell.length_b   1.000
_cell.length_c   1.000
_cell.angle_alpha   90.00
_cell.angle_beta   90.00
_cell.angle_gamma   90.00
#
_symmetry.space_group_name_H-M   'P 1'
#
loop_
_entity.id
_entity.type
_entity.pdbx_description
1 polymer ?
#
loop_
_entity_poly.entity_id
_entity_poly.type
_entity_poly.pdbx_seq_one_letter_code
_entity_poly.pdbx_strand_id
1 'polypeptide(L)'
;MGSDGLPPLNVEPISWVNFSTNTLQFSKGASDQFTISVDHPGSCPDASFHLQLSNDGVPLTFLDGTDLDTDGCPFNVIYTQTYNITGTVAGKGRVIVQLSPLMLFTPFPGLHVGQIVGVVNVTVLSTVSTAQIR
;
A
#
# COMPACT_ATOMS: atom_id res chain seq x y z
N MET A 1 13.19 19.00 0.93
CA MET A 1 11.75 18.91 1.22
C MET A 1 11.00 19.29 -0.04
N GLY A 2 10.80 18.32 -0.94
CA GLY A 2 10.10 18.55 -2.20
C GLY A 2 9.23 17.34 -2.43
N SER A 3 7.91 17.51 -2.33
CA SER A 3 7.01 16.53 -2.88
C SER A 3 7.18 16.61 -4.40
N ASP A 4 7.36 15.47 -5.04
CA ASP A 4 7.63 15.34 -6.47
C ASP A 4 6.39 15.68 -7.34
N GLY A 5 5.79 16.85 -7.11
CA GLY A 5 4.56 17.32 -7.76
C GLY A 5 3.26 16.82 -7.12
N LEU A 6 3.31 15.83 -6.23
CA LEU A 6 2.12 15.32 -5.53
C LEU A 6 1.85 16.10 -4.23
N PRO A 7 0.57 16.35 -3.87
CA PRO A 7 0.25 16.95 -2.58
C PRO A 7 0.76 16.08 -1.41
N PRO A 8 1.20 16.68 -0.30
CA PRO A 8 1.56 15.93 0.90
C PRO A 8 0.33 15.15 1.43
N LEU A 9 0.57 13.95 1.94
CA LEU A 9 -0.44 13.15 2.64
C LEU A 9 -0.15 13.19 4.14
N ASN A 10 -1.21 13.28 4.94
CA ASN A 10 -1.09 13.08 6.39
C ASN A 10 -1.10 11.58 6.66
N VAL A 11 0.09 11.00 6.87
CA VAL A 11 0.23 9.57 7.19
C VAL A 11 0.22 9.41 8.71
N GLU A 12 -0.72 8.60 9.19
CA GLU A 12 -0.92 8.27 10.59
C GLU A 12 -0.69 6.76 10.75
N PRO A 13 0.59 6.34 10.89
CA PRO A 13 0.93 4.92 10.87
C PRO A 13 0.37 4.17 12.08
N ILE A 14 0.06 2.91 11.86
CA ILE A 14 -0.37 1.98 12.91
C ILE A 14 0.81 1.08 13.26
N SER A 15 1.16 0.99 14.54
CA SER A 15 2.39 0.30 15.00
C SER A 15 2.46 -1.18 14.65
N TRP A 16 1.32 -1.82 14.42
CA TRP A 16 1.18 -3.23 14.07
C TRP A 16 0.84 -3.48 12.60
N VAL A 17 0.85 -2.44 11.76
CA VAL A 17 0.78 -2.54 10.29
C VAL A 17 2.16 -2.25 9.72
N ASN A 18 2.74 -3.22 9.03
CA ASN A 18 4.08 -3.14 8.49
C ASN A 18 4.08 -3.27 6.98
N PHE A 19 5.01 -2.56 6.35
CA PHE A 19 5.25 -2.59 4.91
C PHE A 19 6.64 -3.18 4.66
N SER A 20 6.76 -4.12 3.74
CA SER A 20 8.08 -4.66 3.35
C SER A 20 8.99 -3.61 2.73
N THR A 21 8.41 -2.57 2.15
CA THR A 21 9.09 -1.41 1.59
C THR A 21 8.14 -0.21 1.53
N ASN A 22 8.70 1.00 1.60
CA ASN A 22 8.00 2.26 1.34
C ASN A 22 8.32 2.84 -0.05
N THR A 23 9.14 2.14 -0.84
CA THR A 23 9.51 2.55 -2.20
C THR A 23 9.57 1.37 -3.15
N LEU A 24 9.03 1.54 -4.36
CA LEU A 24 9.19 0.63 -5.49
C LEU A 24 9.76 1.36 -6.69
N GLN A 25 10.56 0.66 -7.48
CA GLN A 25 11.10 1.20 -8.72
C GLN A 25 11.23 0.11 -9.77
N PHE A 26 10.53 0.29 -10.89
CA PHE A 26 10.53 -0.68 -11.99
C PHE A 26 10.40 0.01 -13.34
N SER A 27 10.80 -0.66 -14.42
CA SER A 27 10.66 -0.13 -15.78
C SER A 27 9.21 -0.19 -16.25
N LYS A 28 8.77 0.71 -17.14
CA LYS A 28 7.42 0.68 -17.71
C LYS A 28 7.12 -0.71 -18.30
N GLY A 29 5.96 -1.27 -17.97
CA GLY A 29 5.54 -2.62 -18.37
C GLY A 29 6.18 -3.76 -17.56
N ALA A 30 7.14 -3.49 -16.69
CA ALA A 30 7.56 -4.42 -15.65
C ALA A 30 6.63 -4.29 -14.42
N SER A 31 6.81 -5.19 -13.46
CA SER A 31 6.12 -5.13 -12.18
C SER A 31 7.10 -5.27 -11.03
N ASP A 32 6.69 -4.81 -9.86
CA ASP A 32 7.38 -5.02 -8.60
C ASP A 32 6.33 -5.18 -7.50
N GLN A 33 6.73 -5.70 -6.35
CA GLN A 33 5.81 -6.06 -5.29
C GLN A 33 6.20 -5.50 -3.94
N PHE A 34 5.19 -5.28 -3.11
CA PHE A 34 5.37 -5.00 -1.68
C PHE A 34 4.39 -5.86 -0.89
N THR A 35 4.72 -6.10 0.37
CA THR A 35 3.89 -6.89 1.29
C THR A 35 3.42 -5.98 2.41
N ILE A 36 2.13 -6.10 2.75
CA ILE A 36 1.55 -5.55 3.97
C ILE A 36 1.38 -6.69 4.97
N SER A 37 1.85 -6.47 6.19
CA SER A 37 1.70 -7.41 7.31
C SER A 37 0.95 -6.74 8.44
N VAL A 38 -0.08 -7.41 8.97
CA VAL A 38 -0.93 -6.94 10.06
C VAL A 38 -0.83 -7.91 11.23
N ASP A 39 -0.30 -7.44 12.35
CA ASP A 39 -0.16 -8.17 13.62
C ASP A 39 -0.98 -7.48 14.72
N HIS A 40 -2.29 -7.35 14.51
CA HIS A 40 -3.13 -6.57 15.40
C HIS A 40 -3.24 -7.21 16.80
N PRO A 41 -3.31 -6.41 17.88
CA PRO A 41 -3.31 -6.94 19.25
C PRO A 41 -4.66 -7.56 19.69
N GLY A 42 -5.69 -7.50 18.85
CA GLY A 42 -7.04 -7.98 19.17
C GLY A 42 -7.26 -9.47 18.86
N SER A 43 -8.33 -10.02 19.44
CA SER A 43 -8.89 -11.33 19.08
C SER A 43 -10.32 -11.18 18.59
N CYS A 44 -10.79 -12.12 17.77
CA CYS A 44 -12.20 -12.25 17.43
C CYS A 44 -13.18 -12.16 18.61
N PRO A 45 -14.42 -11.69 18.37
CA PRO A 45 -14.99 -11.31 17.06
C PRO A 45 -14.68 -9.87 16.63
N ASP A 46 -14.11 -9.04 17.52
CA ASP A 46 -14.05 -7.59 17.29
C ASP A 46 -12.79 -7.14 16.54
N ALA A 47 -11.80 -8.01 16.37
CA ALA A 47 -10.51 -7.66 15.76
C ALA A 47 -10.49 -7.63 14.22
N SER A 48 -11.66 -7.58 13.57
CA SER A 48 -11.72 -7.45 12.12
C SER A 48 -11.13 -6.11 11.67
N PHE A 49 -10.38 -6.15 10.58
CA PHE A 49 -9.59 -5.03 10.11
C PHE A 49 -9.53 -5.03 8.59
N HIS A 50 -9.78 -3.88 7.97
CA HIS A 50 -9.85 -3.78 6.51
C HIS A 50 -9.06 -2.57 6.01
N LEU A 51 -8.03 -2.86 5.24
CA LEU A 51 -7.23 -1.85 4.54
C LEU A 51 -7.64 -1.80 3.08
N GLN A 52 -7.87 -0.59 2.60
CA GLN A 52 -8.11 -0.33 1.18
C GLN A 52 -6.88 0.33 0.57
N LEU A 53 -6.53 -0.10 -0.64
CA LEU A 53 -5.45 0.47 -1.42
C LEU A 53 -6.02 1.32 -2.57
N SER A 54 -5.39 2.46 -2.79
CA SER A 54 -5.64 3.33 -3.94
C SER A 54 -4.31 3.83 -4.50
N ASN A 55 -4.34 4.53 -5.63
CA ASN A 55 -3.15 5.13 -6.20
C ASN A 55 -3.40 6.55 -6.68
N ASP A 56 -2.33 7.35 -6.73
CA ASP A 56 -2.31 8.66 -7.38
C ASP A 56 -0.97 8.91 -8.10
N GLY A 57 -0.92 9.99 -8.89
CA GLY A 57 0.21 10.29 -9.77
C GLY A 57 0.13 9.53 -11.10
N VAL A 58 1.19 8.82 -11.48
CA VAL A 58 1.13 7.98 -12.70
C VAL A 58 0.13 6.83 -12.53
N PRO A 59 -0.59 6.43 -13.59
CA PRO A 59 -1.48 5.27 -13.52
C PRO A 59 -0.72 4.00 -13.14
N LEU A 60 -1.15 3.39 -12.04
CA LEU A 60 -0.66 2.10 -11.55
C LEU A 60 -1.79 1.07 -11.61
N THR A 61 -1.44 -0.18 -11.81
CA THR A 61 -2.37 -1.30 -11.84
C THR A 61 -1.96 -2.33 -10.80
N PHE A 62 -2.91 -2.69 -9.93
CA PHE A 62 -2.78 -3.84 -9.02
C PHE A 62 -3.10 -5.12 -9.77
N LEU A 63 -2.23 -6.11 -9.70
CA LEU A 63 -2.40 -7.38 -10.41
C LEU A 63 -3.11 -8.44 -9.57
N ASP A 64 -3.15 -8.26 -8.25
CA ASP A 64 -3.51 -9.27 -7.25
C ASP A 64 -4.34 -8.70 -6.09
N GLY A 65 -5.36 -7.90 -6.43
CA GLY A 65 -6.32 -7.33 -5.47
C GLY A 65 -5.95 -5.94 -4.98
N THR A 66 -6.89 -5.27 -4.32
CA THR A 66 -6.75 -3.87 -3.86
C THR A 66 -7.03 -3.71 -2.38
N ASP A 67 -7.34 -4.79 -1.67
CA ASP A 67 -7.78 -4.72 -0.29
C ASP A 67 -7.08 -5.79 0.56
N LEU A 68 -6.97 -5.53 1.86
CA LEU A 68 -6.54 -6.50 2.86
C LEU A 68 -7.65 -6.62 3.90
N ASP A 69 -8.26 -7.80 3.98
CA ASP A 69 -9.23 -8.14 5.01
C ASP A 69 -8.59 -9.05 6.05
N THR A 70 -8.72 -8.68 7.32
CA THR A 70 -8.49 -9.56 8.46
C THR A 70 -9.81 -9.75 9.19
N ASP A 71 -10.12 -10.99 9.52
CA ASP A 71 -11.26 -11.33 10.38
C ASP A 71 -10.88 -11.33 11.87
N GLY A 72 -9.57 -11.29 12.17
CA GLY A 72 -9.04 -11.31 13.53
C GLY A 72 -9.09 -12.68 14.20
N CYS A 73 -9.29 -13.75 13.42
CA CYS A 73 -9.38 -15.14 13.83
C CYS A 73 -8.37 -16.03 13.09
N PRO A 74 -7.64 -16.93 13.77
CA PRO A 74 -7.45 -17.08 15.22
C PRO A 74 -6.47 -16.06 15.83
N PHE A 75 -6.35 -16.04 17.17
CA PHE A 75 -5.40 -15.19 17.89
C PHE A 75 -3.94 -15.52 17.52
N ASN A 76 -3.06 -14.50 17.51
CA ASN A 76 -1.64 -14.58 17.09
C ASN A 76 -1.40 -14.94 15.62
N VAL A 77 -2.31 -14.54 14.72
CA VAL A 77 -2.08 -14.67 13.28
C VAL A 77 -1.60 -13.34 12.73
N ILE A 78 -0.44 -13.38 12.07
CA ILE A 78 0.03 -12.27 11.24
C ILE A 78 -0.60 -12.45 9.86
N TYR A 79 -1.50 -11.54 9.51
CA TYR A 79 -2.08 -11.50 8.18
C TYR A 79 -1.09 -10.83 7.24
N THR A 80 -0.72 -11.51 6.16
CA THR A 80 0.20 -10.96 5.17
C THR A 80 -0.41 -11.05 3.79
N GLN A 81 -0.36 -9.95 3.04
CA GLN A 81 -0.77 -9.90 1.65
C GLN A 81 0.31 -9.20 0.84
N THR A 82 0.76 -9.87 -0.22
CA THR A 82 1.65 -9.28 -1.21
C THR A 82 0.82 -8.68 -2.32
N TYR A 83 1.19 -7.49 -2.76
CA TYR A 83 0.60 -6.76 -3.87
C TYR A 83 1.66 -6.53 -4.93
N ASN A 84 1.41 -7.05 -6.12
CA ASN A 84 2.18 -6.85 -7.32
C ASN A 84 1.59 -5.71 -8.14
N ILE A 85 2.42 -4.72 -8.42
CA ILE A 85 2.04 -3.46 -9.07
C ILE A 85 2.78 -3.33 -10.39
N THR A 86 2.09 -2.87 -11.42
CA THR A 86 2.69 -2.47 -12.69
C THR A 86 2.29 -1.04 -13.07
N GLY A 87 2.99 -0.48 -14.04
CA GLY A 87 2.75 0.84 -14.59
C GLY A 87 3.25 0.92 -16.02
N THR A 88 2.45 1.51 -16.90
CA THR A 88 2.75 1.62 -18.34
C THR A 88 3.25 3.01 -18.73
N VAL A 89 3.10 3.99 -17.83
CA VAL A 89 3.51 5.39 -18.02
C VAL A 89 4.67 5.68 -17.07
N ALA A 90 5.79 6.15 -17.63
CA ALA A 90 6.95 6.53 -16.84
C ALA A 90 6.66 7.79 -16.00
N GLY A 91 7.18 7.82 -14.78
CA GLY A 91 7.00 8.94 -13.85
C GLY A 91 6.87 8.46 -12.40
N LYS A 92 6.35 9.33 -11.54
CA LYS A 92 6.19 9.08 -10.11
C LYS A 92 4.71 8.94 -9.76
N GLY A 93 4.42 7.97 -8.91
CA GLY A 93 3.11 7.77 -8.31
C GLY A 93 3.30 7.23 -6.91
N ARG A 94 2.20 6.86 -6.27
CA ARG A 94 2.25 6.17 -4.99
C ARG A 94 1.02 5.31 -4.81
N VAL A 95 1.20 4.23 -4.07
CA VAL A 95 0.10 3.45 -3.51
C VAL A 95 -0.20 4.01 -2.12
N ILE A 96 -1.46 4.37 -1.91
CA ILE A 96 -1.97 4.90 -0.65
C ILE A 96 -2.75 3.78 0.02
N VAL A 97 -2.37 3.45 1.26
CA VAL A 97 -3.03 2.44 2.06
C VAL A 97 -3.74 3.12 3.21
N GLN A 98 -5.04 2.88 3.32
CA GLN A 98 -5.89 3.56 4.29
C GLN A 98 -6.84 2.59 4.97
N LEU A 99 -7.28 2.94 6.18
CA LEU A 99 -8.42 2.27 6.80
C LEU A 99 -9.64 2.46 5.91
N SER A 100 -10.26 1.35 5.52
CA SER A 100 -11.38 1.41 4.59
C SER A 100 -12.52 2.26 5.14
N PRO A 101 -13.15 3.11 4.29
CA PRO A 101 -14.31 3.90 4.70
C PRO A 101 -15.52 3.02 5.05
N LEU A 102 -15.48 1.74 4.69
CA LEU A 102 -16.52 0.75 5.00
C LEU A 102 -16.34 0.12 6.40
N MET A 103 -15.22 0.39 7.10
CA MET A 103 -15.05 -0.02 8.49
C MET A 103 -15.93 0.83 9.43
N LEU A 104 -17.19 0.43 9.61
CA LEU A 104 -18.14 1.16 10.45
C LEU A 104 -17.74 1.19 11.95
N PHE A 105 -16.99 0.19 12.40
CA PHE A 105 -16.52 0.06 13.78
C PHE A 105 -15.12 -0.53 13.80
N THR A 106 -14.30 -0.08 14.74
CA THR A 106 -13.01 -0.67 15.06
C THR A 106 -12.83 -0.67 16.58
N PRO A 107 -12.38 -1.77 17.21
CA PRO A 107 -12.16 -1.83 18.65
C PRO A 107 -10.88 -1.14 19.08
N PHE A 108 -10.04 -0.70 18.13
CA PHE A 108 -8.72 -0.16 18.40
C PHE A 108 -8.80 1.36 18.64
N PRO A 109 -8.50 1.83 19.87
CA PRO A 109 -8.60 3.26 20.18
C PRO A 109 -7.67 4.10 19.30
N GLY A 110 -8.19 5.24 18.83
CA GLY A 110 -7.44 6.20 18.00
C GLY A 110 -7.46 5.91 16.51
N LEU A 111 -7.97 4.75 16.09
CA LEU A 111 -8.18 4.45 14.68
C LEU A 111 -9.48 5.06 14.17
N HIS A 112 -9.49 5.52 12.92
CA HIS A 112 -10.67 6.11 12.29
C HIS A 112 -10.73 5.83 10.79
N VAL A 113 -11.94 5.80 10.23
CA VAL A 113 -12.15 5.55 8.79
C VAL A 113 -11.40 6.56 7.91
N GLY A 114 -10.80 6.08 6.82
CA GLY A 114 -10.06 6.92 5.88
C GLY A 114 -8.67 7.35 6.36
N GLN A 115 -8.26 6.96 7.58
CA GLN A 115 -6.90 7.20 8.07
C GLN A 115 -5.88 6.57 7.12
N ILE A 116 -4.94 7.36 6.60
CA ILE A 116 -3.85 6.85 5.76
C ILE A 116 -2.78 6.24 6.67
N VAL A 117 -2.65 4.91 6.62
CA VAL A 117 -1.76 4.15 7.51
C VAL A 117 -0.37 3.94 6.91
N GLY A 118 -0.25 4.07 5.58
CA GLY A 118 1.01 3.94 4.89
C GLY A 118 0.94 4.38 3.44
N VAL A 119 2.12 4.67 2.89
CA VAL A 119 2.29 5.09 1.50
C VAL A 119 3.52 4.38 0.94
N VAL A 120 3.36 3.76 -0.23
CA VAL A 120 4.46 3.18 -1.00
C VAL A 120 4.70 4.07 -2.20
N ASN A 121 5.82 4.79 -2.22
CA ASN A 121 6.18 5.65 -3.34
C ASN A 121 6.66 4.79 -4.52
N VAL A 122 6.15 5.05 -5.72
CA VAL A 122 6.46 4.25 -6.90
C VAL A 122 7.12 5.13 -7.96
N THR A 123 8.25 4.65 -8.49
CA THR A 123 8.92 5.27 -9.64
C THR A 123 8.90 4.31 -10.83
N VAL A 124 8.15 4.67 -11.87
CA VAL A 124 8.11 3.94 -13.14
C VAL A 124 9.17 4.53 -14.07
N LEU A 125 10.21 3.77 -14.38
CA LEU A 125 11.30 4.19 -15.25
C LEU A 125 10.93 4.02 -16.72
N SER A 126 11.43 4.92 -17.57
CA SER A 126 11.42 4.70 -19.02
C SER A 126 12.29 3.49 -19.37
N THR A 127 11.85 2.64 -20.30
CA THR A 127 12.60 1.48 -20.82
C THR A 127 13.78 1.87 -21.73
N VAL A 128 14.59 2.87 -21.38
CA VAL A 128 15.72 3.24 -22.25
C VAL A 128 16.86 2.23 -22.03
N SER A 129 16.78 1.09 -22.73
CA SER A 129 17.96 0.32 -23.10
C SER A 129 18.47 0.89 -24.43
N THR A 130 19.24 1.98 -24.37
CA THR A 130 20.13 2.34 -25.48
C THR A 130 21.42 1.56 -25.28
N ALA A 131 21.45 0.32 -25.76
CA ALA A 131 22.72 -0.27 -26.17
C ALA A 131 23.24 0.61 -27.31
N GLN A 132 24.26 1.41 -27.02
CA GLN A 132 25.03 2.13 -28.03
C GLN A 132 25.53 1.13 -29.07
N ILE A 133 25.07 1.27 -30.30
CA ILE A 133 25.75 0.69 -31.45
C ILE A 133 27.04 1.49 -31.62
N ARG A 134 28.18 0.84 -31.41
CA ARG A 134 29.48 1.28 -31.91
C ARG A 134 30.22 0.10 -32.51
#